data_AF-A0A2W4YAC7-F1
#
_entry.id   AF-A0A2W4YAC7-F1
#
_cell.length_a   1.000
_cell.length_b   1.000
_cell.length_c   1.000
_cell.angle_alpha   90.00
_cell.angle_beta   90.00
_cell.angle_gamma   90.00
#
_symmetry.space_group_name_H-M   'P 1'
#
loop_
_entity.id
_entity.type
_entity.pdbx_description
1 polymer ?
#
loop_
_entity_poly.entity_id
_entity_poly.type
_entity_poly.pdbx_seq_one_letter_code
_entity_poly.pdbx_strand_id
1 'polypeptide(L)'
;MLYSRAHPTHKPSDRLAMQSISIKDEYAEIFSTLGDLQATIDAALQRYAIEKITQKINELRQQDDGYAAKYGMGYADFSTKASTDIEFVNHVEHSIEKTWEIDLANWEFCHRGIDDWMQKLKLLSK
;
A
#
# COMPACT_ATOMS: atom_id res chain seq x y z
N MET A 1 -41.48 -18.43 38.32
CA MET A 1 -40.02 -18.52 38.56
C MET A 1 -39.41 -19.05 37.28
N LEU A 2 -38.49 -18.41 36.55
CA LEU A 2 -37.58 -17.31 36.81
C LEU A 2 -37.33 -16.52 35.52
N TYR A 3 -37.07 -15.23 35.71
CA TYR A 3 -36.60 -14.23 34.75
C TYR A 3 -35.17 -14.51 34.22
N SER A 4 -34.80 -13.72 33.20
CA SER A 4 -33.44 -13.30 32.80
C SER A 4 -32.73 -14.14 31.73
N ARG A 5 -32.05 -13.57 30.73
CA ARG A 5 -31.81 -12.18 30.33
C ARG A 5 -31.33 -12.23 28.87
N ALA A 6 -31.84 -11.34 28.01
CA ALA A 6 -31.19 -11.07 26.74
C ALA A 6 -29.77 -10.54 27.00
N HIS A 7 -28.76 -11.15 26.39
CA HIS A 7 -27.43 -10.55 26.25
C HIS A 7 -27.41 -9.76 24.95
N PRO A 8 -27.30 -8.41 25.00
CA PRO A 8 -26.89 -7.66 23.83
C PRO A 8 -25.39 -7.91 23.66
N THR A 9 -25.00 -8.60 22.59
CA THR A 9 -23.62 -8.61 22.13
C THR A 9 -23.28 -7.20 21.71
N HIS A 10 -22.48 -6.54 22.54
CA HIS A 10 -21.94 -5.22 22.30
C HIS A 10 -21.14 -5.28 20.99
N LYS A 11 -21.65 -4.66 19.91
CA LYS A 11 -20.82 -4.41 18.72
C LYS A 11 -19.66 -3.51 19.16
N PRO A 12 -18.42 -3.76 18.72
CA PRO A 12 -17.34 -2.80 18.92
C PRO A 12 -17.74 -1.51 18.22
N SER A 13 -17.79 -0.43 18.99
CA SER A 13 -17.92 0.92 18.50
C SER A 13 -16.68 1.21 17.66
N ASP A 14 -16.86 1.43 16.35
CA ASP A 14 -15.87 2.10 15.51
C ASP A 14 -15.66 3.52 16.04
N ARG A 15 -14.97 3.65 17.17
CA ARG A 15 -14.34 4.91 17.54
C ARG A 15 -13.22 5.09 16.53
N LEU A 16 -13.38 6.07 15.64
CA LEU A 16 -12.23 6.72 15.01
C LEU A 16 -11.23 7.01 16.13
N ALA A 17 -10.10 6.29 16.12
CA ALA A 17 -9.06 6.50 17.12
C ALA A 17 -8.47 7.90 16.85
N MET A 18 -8.92 8.90 17.60
CA MET A 18 -8.36 10.24 17.51
C MET A 18 -6.96 10.21 18.10
N GLN A 19 -5.97 10.32 17.22
CA GLN A 19 -4.58 10.53 17.61
C GLN A 19 -4.32 12.05 17.69
N SER A 20 -3.73 12.50 18.79
CA SER A 20 -3.31 13.89 18.94
C SER A 20 -1.91 14.09 18.35
N ILE A 21 -1.75 15.10 17.49
CA ILE A 21 -0.46 15.54 16.98
C ILE A 21 -0.16 16.94 17.50
N SER A 22 1.09 17.18 17.92
CA SER A 22 1.53 18.52 18.29
C SER A 22 1.92 19.31 17.05
N ILE A 23 1.40 20.53 16.93
CA ILE A 23 1.79 21.50 15.91
C ILE A 23 2.39 22.73 16.59
N LYS A 24 3.17 23.51 15.84
CA LYS A 24 3.66 24.80 16.34
C LYS A 24 2.51 25.80 16.45
N ASP A 25 2.55 26.62 17.50
CA ASP A 25 1.54 27.67 17.75
C ASP A 25 1.40 28.62 16.56
N GLU A 26 2.52 28.95 15.89
CA GLU A 26 2.55 29.78 14.67
C GLU A 26 1.59 29.25 13.58
N TYR A 27 1.54 27.93 13.40
CA TYR A 27 0.64 27.31 12.41
C TYR A 27 -0.80 27.25 12.91
N ALA A 28 -0.99 26.97 14.21
CA ALA A 28 -2.32 26.93 14.81
C ALA A 28 -3.00 28.31 14.71
N GLU A 29 -2.28 29.38 15.02
CA GLU A 29 -2.76 30.75 14.92
C GLU A 29 -3.15 31.09 13.48
N ILE A 30 -2.24 30.90 12.51
CA ILE A 30 -2.50 31.17 11.09
C ILE A 30 -3.75 30.40 10.61
N PHE A 31 -3.81 29.09 10.82
CA PHE A 31 -4.92 28.30 10.30
C PHE A 31 -6.24 28.55 11.04
N SER A 32 -6.20 28.89 12.34
CA SER A 32 -7.41 29.29 13.08
C SER A 32 -8.03 30.60 12.56
N THR A 33 -7.21 31.51 12.00
CA THR A 33 -7.72 32.74 11.37
C THR A 33 -8.32 32.50 9.98
N LEU A 34 -7.89 31.42 9.30
CA LEU A 34 -8.28 31.12 7.92
C LEU A 34 -9.47 30.14 7.84
N GLY A 35 -9.87 29.53 8.96
CA GLY A 35 -11.02 28.65 9.02
C GLY A 35 -10.93 27.63 10.16
N ASP A 36 -11.61 26.50 9.97
CA ASP A 36 -11.52 25.37 10.89
C ASP A 36 -10.13 24.72 10.79
N LEU A 37 -9.37 24.84 11.88
CA LEU A 37 -8.03 24.25 12.00
C LEU A 37 -8.05 22.75 11.74
N GLN A 38 -9.03 22.02 12.29
CA GLN A 38 -9.12 20.57 12.13
C GLN A 38 -9.38 20.21 10.67
N ALA A 39 -10.37 20.84 10.04
CA ALA A 39 -10.67 20.61 8.63
C ALA A 39 -9.49 20.97 7.70
N THR A 40 -8.74 22.02 8.04
CA THR A 40 -7.55 22.43 7.29
C THR A 40 -6.43 21.40 7.40
N ILE A 41 -6.17 20.90 8.60
CA ILE A 41 -5.18 19.86 8.85
C ILE A 41 -5.59 18.55 8.17
N ASP A 42 -6.87 18.15 8.26
CA ASP A 42 -7.38 16.94 7.62
C ASP A 42 -7.21 17.00 6.09
N ALA A 43 -7.54 18.13 5.47
CA ALA A 43 -7.36 18.32 4.03
C ALA A 43 -5.88 18.31 3.62
N ALA A 44 -4.99 18.91 4.42
CA ALA A 44 -3.56 18.91 4.17
C ALA A 44 -2.97 17.49 4.27
N LEU A 45 -3.36 16.75 5.31
CA LEU A 45 -2.93 15.37 5.51
C LEU A 45 -3.46 14.44 4.42
N GLN A 46 -4.71 14.59 3.99
CA GLN A 46 -5.28 13.81 2.89
C GLN A 46 -4.49 14.02 1.59
N ARG A 47 -4.22 15.28 1.23
CA ARG A 47 -3.41 15.62 0.03
C ARG A 47 -2.02 15.01 0.10
N TYR A 48 -1.35 15.17 1.23
CA TYR A 48 0.00 14.62 1.43
C TYR A 48 0.01 13.09 1.43
N ALA A 49 -1.00 12.44 2.01
CA ALA A 49 -1.14 10.99 1.96
C ALA A 49 -1.34 10.49 0.53
N ILE A 50 -2.19 11.15 -0.26
CA ILE A 50 -2.38 10.84 -1.69
C ILE A 50 -1.05 10.99 -2.46
N GLU A 51 -0.31 12.08 -2.22
CA GLU A 51 0.99 12.31 -2.84
C GLU A 51 1.97 11.17 -2.50
N LYS A 52 2.08 10.80 -1.23
CA LYS A 52 3.00 9.76 -0.76
C LYS A 52 2.66 8.38 -1.27
N ILE A 53 1.37 8.05 -1.32
CA ILE A 53 0.92 6.78 -1.90
C ILE A 53 1.22 6.75 -3.41
N THR A 54 0.99 7.85 -4.12
CA THR A 54 1.30 7.94 -5.56
C THR A 54 2.80 7.78 -5.82
N GLN A 55 3.64 8.45 -5.02
CA GLN A 55 5.10 8.27 -5.07
C GLN A 55 5.47 6.79 -4.85
N LYS A 56 4.88 6.15 -3.84
CA LYS A 56 5.16 4.74 -3.54
C LYS A 56 4.74 3.80 -4.66
N ILE A 57 3.57 4.00 -5.25
CA ILE A 57 3.11 3.22 -6.41
C ILE A 57 4.08 3.36 -7.57
N ASN A 58 4.56 4.58 -7.86
CA ASN A 58 5.49 4.81 -8.95
C ASN A 58 6.86 4.15 -8.70
N GLU A 59 7.37 4.19 -7.46
CA GLU A 59 8.59 3.45 -7.09
C GLU A 59 8.46 1.95 -7.35
N LEU A 60 7.35 1.34 -6.91
CA LEU A 60 7.11 -0.09 -7.09
C LEU A 60 6.92 -0.46 -8.56
N ARG A 61 6.25 0.39 -9.34
CA ARG A 61 6.10 0.20 -10.81
C ARG A 61 7.44 0.25 -11.52
N GLN A 62 8.32 1.20 -11.17
CA GLN A 62 9.66 1.26 -11.75
C GLN A 62 10.47 -0.02 -11.46
N GLN A 63 10.32 -0.59 -10.27
CA GLN A 63 10.95 -1.87 -9.91
C GLN A 63 10.32 -3.04 -10.69
N ASP A 64 8.99 -3.11 -10.77
CA ASP A 64 8.25 -4.11 -11.55
C ASP A 64 8.63 -4.09 -13.04
N ASP A 65 8.65 -2.90 -13.65
CA ASP A 65 9.08 -2.68 -15.03
C ASP A 65 10.57 -3.04 -15.24
N GLY A 66 11.41 -2.79 -14.23
CA GLY A 66 12.82 -3.17 -14.24
C GLY A 66 13.03 -4.69 -14.32
N TYR A 67 12.25 -5.45 -13.55
CA TYR A 67 12.26 -6.91 -13.65
C TYR A 67 11.65 -7.40 -14.96
N ALA A 68 10.57 -6.78 -15.41
CA ALA A 68 9.95 -7.14 -16.69
C ALA A 68 10.92 -6.96 -17.87
N ALA A 69 11.70 -5.88 -17.85
CA ALA A 69 12.77 -5.64 -18.82
C ALA A 69 13.92 -6.65 -18.67
N LYS A 70 14.33 -6.99 -17.43
CA LYS A 70 15.41 -7.97 -17.17
C LYS A 70 15.06 -9.36 -17.71
N TYR A 71 13.83 -9.82 -17.50
CA TYR A 71 13.38 -11.16 -17.87
C TYR A 71 12.61 -11.24 -19.19
N GLY A 72 12.35 -10.10 -19.82
CA GLY A 72 11.70 -10.00 -21.13
C GLY A 72 10.20 -10.35 -21.13
N MET A 73 9.55 -10.38 -19.97
CA MET A 73 8.13 -10.71 -19.83
C MET A 73 7.54 -10.09 -18.55
N GLY A 74 6.22 -10.12 -18.39
CA GLY A 74 5.57 -9.63 -17.16
C GLY A 74 5.66 -10.62 -15.98
N TYR A 75 5.40 -10.13 -14.76
CA TYR A 75 5.46 -10.92 -13.53
C TYR A 75 4.62 -12.19 -13.59
N ALA A 76 3.36 -12.09 -14.05
CA ALA A 76 2.44 -13.21 -14.08
C ALA A 76 2.94 -14.36 -15.00
N ASP A 77 3.48 -14.02 -16.16
CA ASP A 77 4.03 -14.99 -17.10
C ASP A 77 5.31 -15.61 -16.54
N PHE A 78 6.19 -14.78 -15.96
CA PHE A 78 7.43 -15.26 -15.34
C PHE A 78 7.14 -16.22 -14.19
N SER A 79 6.26 -15.83 -13.26
CA SER A 79 5.87 -16.63 -12.09
C SER A 79 5.22 -17.96 -12.51
N THR A 80 4.38 -17.94 -13.54
CA THR A 80 3.77 -19.16 -14.09
C THR A 80 4.82 -20.08 -14.70
N LYS A 81 5.73 -19.56 -15.52
CA LYS A 81 6.79 -20.39 -16.13
C LYS A 81 7.78 -20.93 -15.10
N ALA A 82 8.21 -20.10 -14.16
CA ALA A 82 9.12 -20.51 -13.08
C ALA A 82 8.54 -21.66 -12.23
N SER A 83 7.22 -21.77 -12.12
CA SER A 83 6.56 -22.85 -11.37
C SER A 83 6.20 -24.08 -12.20
N THR A 84 6.23 -24.00 -13.53
CA THR A 84 5.69 -25.06 -14.41
C THR A 84 6.68 -25.58 -15.46
N ASP A 85 7.75 -24.86 -15.74
CA ASP A 85 8.71 -25.15 -16.80
C ASP A 85 10.13 -25.19 -16.25
N ILE A 86 10.65 -26.40 -16.04
CA ILE A 86 12.00 -26.62 -15.53
C ILE A 86 13.09 -26.20 -16.52
N GLU A 87 12.84 -26.30 -17.83
CA GLU A 87 13.80 -25.87 -18.86
C GLU A 87 13.93 -24.35 -18.86
N PHE A 88 12.82 -23.64 -18.67
CA PHE A 88 12.83 -22.20 -18.45
C PHE A 88 13.64 -21.82 -17.20
N VAL A 89 13.41 -22.48 -16.06
CA VAL A 89 14.17 -22.21 -14.82
C VAL A 89 15.66 -22.44 -15.05
N ASN A 90 16.03 -23.57 -15.66
CA ASN A 90 17.43 -23.87 -15.99
C ASN A 90 18.04 -22.79 -16.88
N HIS A 91 17.31 -22.32 -17.90
CA HIS A 91 17.77 -21.26 -18.77
C HIS A 91 18.00 -19.95 -18.01
N VAL A 92 17.05 -19.51 -17.20
CA VAL A 92 17.14 -18.28 -16.40
C VAL A 92 18.35 -18.35 -15.46
N GLU A 93 18.50 -19.45 -14.71
CA GLU A 93 19.57 -19.62 -13.73
C GLU A 93 20.96 -19.60 -14.37
N HIS A 94 21.11 -20.22 -15.54
CA HIS A 94 22.41 -20.35 -16.19
C HIS A 94 22.75 -19.19 -17.13
N SER A 95 21.75 -18.49 -17.68
CA SER A 95 21.94 -17.54 -18.78
C SER A 95 21.59 -16.09 -18.43
N ILE A 96 20.77 -15.86 -17.40
CA ILE A 96 20.25 -14.52 -17.06
C ILE A 96 20.72 -14.11 -15.66
N GLU A 97 20.27 -14.82 -14.62
CA GLU A 97 20.53 -14.48 -13.23
C GLU A 97 20.51 -15.73 -12.35
N LYS A 98 21.60 -15.99 -11.63
CA LYS A 98 21.69 -17.14 -10.72
C LYS A 98 20.83 -16.95 -9.49
N THR A 99 20.65 -15.70 -9.05
CA THR A 99 19.81 -15.36 -7.90
C THR A 99 18.40 -14.92 -8.32
N TRP A 100 17.86 -15.50 -9.39
CA TRP A 100 16.55 -15.11 -9.93
C TRP A 100 15.41 -15.31 -8.93
N GLU A 101 15.55 -16.21 -7.96
CA GLU A 101 14.55 -16.43 -6.91
C GLU A 101 14.41 -15.21 -5.98
N ILE A 102 15.52 -14.50 -5.72
CA ILE A 102 15.53 -13.26 -4.94
C ILE A 102 14.81 -12.17 -5.73
N ASP A 103 15.09 -12.09 -7.03
CA ASP A 103 14.38 -11.18 -7.92
C ASP A 103 12.89 -11.49 -7.97
N LEU A 104 12.51 -12.77 -8.08
CA LEU A 104 11.10 -13.18 -8.08
C LEU A 104 10.39 -12.78 -6.79
N ALA A 105 11.02 -12.98 -5.63
CA ALA A 105 10.45 -12.57 -4.35
C ALA A 105 10.26 -11.05 -4.26
N ASN A 106 11.26 -10.27 -4.69
CA ASN A 106 11.18 -8.81 -4.72
C ASN A 106 10.16 -8.32 -5.75
N TRP A 107 10.06 -8.98 -6.90
CA TRP A 107 9.11 -8.65 -7.94
C TRP A 107 7.67 -8.92 -7.47
N GLU A 108 7.42 -10.05 -6.82
CA GLU A 108 6.13 -10.34 -6.18
C GLU A 108 5.76 -9.27 -5.16
N PHE A 109 6.72 -8.84 -4.33
CA PHE A 109 6.51 -7.75 -3.38
C PHE A 109 6.11 -6.46 -4.09
N CYS A 110 6.77 -6.11 -5.19
CA CYS A 110 6.43 -4.92 -5.98
C CYS A 110 5.03 -5.03 -6.57
N HIS A 111 4.74 -6.14 -7.24
CA HIS A 111 3.50 -6.38 -7.94
C HIS A 111 2.28 -6.32 -7.00
N ARG A 112 2.33 -7.08 -5.89
CA ARG A 112 1.29 -7.05 -4.85
C ARG A 112 1.23 -5.71 -4.15
N GLY A 113 2.39 -5.09 -3.89
CA GLY A 113 2.48 -3.79 -3.26
C GLY A 113 1.75 -2.70 -4.05
N ILE A 114 1.84 -2.73 -5.39
CA ILE A 114 1.10 -1.79 -6.25
C ILE A 114 -0.41 -1.91 -6.01
N ASP A 115 -0.95 -3.13 -5.98
CA ASP A 115 -2.38 -3.37 -5.72
C ASP A 115 -2.82 -2.88 -4.34
N ASP A 116 -2.05 -3.20 -3.30
CA ASP A 116 -2.33 -2.78 -1.93
C ASP A 116 -2.37 -1.25 -1.80
N TRP A 117 -1.40 -0.56 -2.39
CA TRP A 117 -1.34 0.90 -2.37
C TRP A 117 -2.42 1.55 -3.23
N MET A 118 -2.79 0.95 -4.37
CA MET A 118 -3.92 1.41 -5.17
C MET A 118 -5.25 1.28 -4.41
N GLN A 119 -5.43 0.23 -3.61
CA GLN A 119 -6.62 0.09 -2.76
C GLN A 119 -6.67 1.19 -1.69
N LYS A 120 -5.54 1.49 -1.04
CA LYS A 120 -5.44 2.59 -0.07
C LYS A 120 -5.72 3.94 -0.71
N LEU A 121 -5.21 4.19 -1.92
CA LEU A 121 -5.47 5.41 -2.67
C LEU A 121 -6.97 5.58 -2.97
N LYS A 122 -7.66 4.51 -3.38
CA LYS A 122 -9.11 4.51 -3.61
C LYS A 122 -9.93 4.81 -2.36
N LEU A 123 -9.43 4.44 -1.18
CA LEU A 123 -10.11 4.76 0.09
C LEU A 123 -9.97 6.24 0.46
N LEU A 124 -8.83 6.86 0.15
CA LEU A 124 -8.54 8.26 0.47
C LEU A 124 -9.04 9.26 -0.59
N SER A 125 -9.39 8.80 -1.79
CA SER A 125 -9.88 9.64 -2.89
C SER A 125 -11.41 9.63 -3.05
N LYS A 126 -12.12 8.95 -2.14
CA LYS A 126 -13.58 9.04 -2.00
C LYS A 126 -13.96 10.24 -1.15
#